data_AF-B1M9J6-F1
#
_entry.id   AF-B1M9J6-F1
#
_cell.length_a   1.000
_cell.length_b   1.000
_cell.length_c   1.000
_cell.angle_alpha   90.00
_cell.angle_beta   90.00
_cell.angle_gamma   90.00
#
_symmetry.space_group_name_H-M   'P 1'
#
loop_
_entity.id
_entity.type
_entity.pdbx_description
1 polymer ?
#
loop_
_entity_poly.entity_id
_entity_poly.type
_entity_poly.pdbx_seq_one_letter_code
_entity_poly.pdbx_strand_id
1 'polypeptide(L)'
;MAFLAEIRPSGHGRTEWRADGPLGQSHAWVMQITEERPGELIRASADGGSALVTACEVRFRAAQGGRGTVVTLRVRFDPPGGMLGDVAARFFDGVVPKELASKALHYFKSLVLTGEVPTTDRQPAARRDSR
;
A
#
# COMPACT_ATOMS: atom_id res chain seq x y z
N MET A 1 6.64 -6.85 -9.71
CA MET A 1 6.59 -6.34 -8.32
C MET A 1 5.14 -5.98 -8.02
N ALA A 2 4.54 -6.55 -6.97
CA ALA A 2 3.15 -6.24 -6.63
C ALA A 2 3.10 -4.98 -5.75
N PHE A 3 3.16 -3.82 -6.40
CA PHE A 3 2.72 -2.57 -5.78
C PHE A 3 1.26 -2.36 -6.15
N LEU A 4 0.44 -2.04 -5.15
CA LEU A 4 -1.00 -1.81 -5.34
C LEU A 4 -1.27 -0.65 -6.31
N ALA A 5 -0.37 0.34 -6.36
CA ALA A 5 -0.50 1.49 -7.23
C ALA A 5 0.87 2.12 -7.51
N GLU A 6 1.01 2.76 -8.66
CA GLU A 6 1.99 3.81 -8.89
C GLU A 6 1.56 5.06 -8.11
N ILE A 7 2.50 5.70 -7.40
CA ILE A 7 2.23 6.88 -6.57
C ILE A 7 3.10 8.04 -7.08
N ARG A 8 2.48 9.18 -7.35
CA ARG A 8 3.15 10.41 -7.77
C ARG A 8 2.80 11.56 -6.83
N PRO A 9 3.79 12.31 -6.30
CA PRO A 9 3.49 13.54 -5.56
C PRO A 9 2.84 14.58 -6.46
N SER A 10 1.75 15.21 -6.01
CA SER A 10 1.10 16.33 -6.71
C SER A 10 1.11 17.64 -5.92
N GLY A 11 1.72 17.64 -4.71
CA GLY A 11 1.94 18.82 -3.88
C GLY A 11 0.88 19.05 -2.80
N HIS A 12 1.18 19.89 -1.80
CA HIS A 12 0.25 20.24 -0.71
C HIS A 12 -0.34 19.04 0.08
N GLY A 13 0.47 18.00 0.30
CA GLY A 13 0.03 16.77 0.96
C GLY A 13 -0.79 15.82 0.07
N ARG A 14 -0.92 16.14 -1.23
CA ARG A 14 -1.59 15.31 -2.23
C ARG A 14 -0.65 14.35 -2.92
N THR A 15 -1.17 13.18 -3.20
CA THR A 15 -0.52 12.15 -4.01
C THR A 15 -1.53 11.58 -5.00
N GLU A 16 -1.12 11.47 -6.26
CA GLU A 16 -1.86 10.80 -7.32
C GLU A 16 -1.51 9.33 -7.33
N TRP A 17 -2.53 8.48 -7.27
CA TRP A 17 -2.41 7.03 -7.22
C TRP A 17 -3.01 6.45 -8.49
N ARG A 18 -2.33 5.48 -9.09
CA ARG A 18 -2.82 4.75 -10.25
C ARG A 18 -2.61 3.25 -10.06
N ALA A 19 -3.69 2.48 -10.09
CA ALA A 19 -3.67 1.03 -10.02
C ALA A 19 -4.23 0.43 -11.31
N ASP A 20 -3.55 -0.57 -11.85
CA ASP A 20 -4.09 -1.38 -12.92
C ASP A 20 -4.97 -2.48 -12.33
N GLY A 21 -6.13 -2.65 -12.93
CA GLY A 21 -7.12 -3.67 -12.61
C GLY A 21 -7.27 -4.67 -13.75
N PRO A 22 -8.20 -5.62 -13.60
CA PRO A 22 -8.43 -6.70 -14.54
C PRO A 22 -8.96 -6.13 -15.86
N LEU A 23 -8.75 -6.88 -16.95
CA LEU A 23 -9.20 -6.52 -18.30
C LEU A 23 -8.64 -5.18 -18.83
N GLY A 24 -7.47 -4.75 -18.33
CA GLY A 24 -6.81 -3.52 -18.77
C GLY A 24 -7.47 -2.23 -18.26
N GLN A 25 -8.34 -2.33 -17.25
CA GLN A 25 -8.94 -1.15 -16.62
C GLN A 25 -7.92 -0.48 -15.70
N SER A 26 -7.67 0.82 -15.88
CA SER A 26 -6.83 1.59 -14.95
C SER A 26 -7.72 2.43 -14.03
N HIS A 27 -7.39 2.44 -12.75
CA HIS A 27 -8.08 3.22 -11.72
C HIS A 27 -7.12 4.28 -11.20
N ALA A 28 -7.51 5.55 -11.27
CA ALA A 28 -6.72 6.66 -10.78
C ALA A 28 -7.53 7.45 -9.73
N TRP A 29 -6.88 7.83 -8.64
CA TRP A 29 -7.48 8.66 -7.60
C TRP A 29 -6.41 9.50 -6.90
N VAL A 30 -6.85 10.53 -6.19
CA VAL A 30 -5.96 11.39 -5.39
C VAL A 30 -6.16 11.07 -3.92
N MET A 31 -5.07 10.89 -3.19
CA MET A 31 -5.05 10.82 -1.73
C MET A 31 -4.55 12.15 -1.17
N GLN A 32 -5.25 12.68 -0.17
CA GLN A 32 -4.87 13.88 0.56
C GLN A 32 -4.54 13.54 2.02
N ILE A 33 -3.42 14.03 2.52
CA ILE A 33 -3.11 13.97 3.95
C ILE A 33 -4.10 14.87 4.71
N THR A 34 -4.88 14.28 5.60
CA THR A 34 -5.91 14.95 6.40
C THR A 34 -5.47 15.24 7.83
N GLU A 35 -4.54 14.44 8.36
CA GLU A 35 -3.97 14.64 9.69
C GLU A 35 -2.52 14.18 9.69
N GLU A 36 -1.63 15.03 10.23
CA GLU A 36 -0.22 14.71 10.41
C GLU A 36 0.20 15.16 11.81
N ARG A 37 0.66 14.20 12.60
CA ARG A 37 1.27 14.41 13.91
C ARG A 37 2.67 13.82 13.86
N PRO A 38 3.72 14.66 13.82
CA PRO A 38 5.09 14.21 13.69
C PRO A 38 5.44 13.10 14.69
N GLY A 39 5.97 11.98 14.19
CA GLY A 39 6.37 10.85 15.03
C GLY A 39 5.24 10.01 15.62
N GLU A 40 3.97 10.32 15.32
CA GLU A 40 2.82 9.65 15.94
C GLU A 40 1.80 9.13 14.94
N LEU A 41 1.37 9.96 13.97
CA LEU A 41 0.24 9.65 13.11
C LEU A 41 0.36 10.35 11.75
N ILE A 42 0.08 9.61 10.69
CA ILE A 42 -0.22 10.17 9.37
C ILE A 42 -1.54 9.55 8.91
N ARG A 43 -2.53 10.37 8.59
CA ARG A 43 -3.80 9.94 8.03
C ARG A 43 -4.03 10.61 6.68
N ALA A 44 -4.46 9.83 5.70
CA ALA A 44 -4.85 10.31 4.39
C ALA A 44 -6.19 9.71 3.96
N SER A 45 -6.95 10.46 3.17
CA SER A 45 -8.20 10.01 2.56
C SER A 45 -8.23 10.32 1.07
N ALA A 46 -9.01 9.55 0.32
CA ALA A 46 -9.21 9.83 -1.09
C ALA A 46 -10.13 11.04 -1.32
N ASP A 47 -9.81 11.85 -2.32
CA ASP A 47 -10.69 12.90 -2.83
C ASP A 47 -11.74 12.25 -3.77
N GLY A 48 -12.81 11.67 -3.22
CA GLY A 48 -13.95 11.14 -3.99
C GLY A 48 -14.34 9.68 -3.75
N GLY A 49 -15.51 9.28 -4.25
CA GLY A 49 -16.18 8.01 -3.90
C GLY A 49 -15.81 6.78 -4.74
N SER A 50 -14.93 6.89 -5.73
CA SER A 50 -14.56 5.77 -6.62
C SER A 50 -13.13 5.25 -6.38
N ALA A 51 -12.48 5.69 -5.29
CA ALA A 51 -11.12 5.29 -4.97
C ALA A 51 -11.09 3.87 -4.42
N LEU A 52 -10.18 3.04 -4.95
CA LEU A 52 -9.95 1.68 -4.47
C LEU A 52 -9.49 1.66 -3.01
N VAL A 53 -8.64 2.63 -2.66
CA VAL A 53 -8.23 2.93 -1.28
C VAL A 53 -8.87 4.25 -0.90
N THR A 54 -9.80 4.21 0.04
CA THR A 54 -10.53 5.41 0.47
C THR A 54 -9.90 6.08 1.67
N ALA A 55 -9.17 5.34 2.51
CA ALA A 55 -8.45 5.88 3.65
C ALA A 55 -7.20 5.06 4.00
N CYS A 56 -6.17 5.76 4.46
CA CYS A 56 -4.93 5.20 4.98
C CYS A 56 -4.57 5.87 6.31
N GLU A 57 -4.11 5.09 7.27
CA GLU A 57 -3.59 5.56 8.54
C GLU A 57 -2.30 4.80 8.88
N VAL A 58 -1.23 5.55 9.14
CA VAL A 58 0.02 5.02 9.68
C VAL A 58 0.21 5.58 11.07
N ARG A 59 0.34 4.70 12.07
CA ARG A 59 0.55 5.10 13.46
C ARG A 59 1.85 4.55 14.00
N PHE A 60 2.57 5.40 14.71
CA PHE A 60 3.85 5.10 15.34
C PHE A 60 3.67 5.09 16.86
N ARG A 61 4.24 4.09 17.52
CA ARG A 61 4.22 3.96 18.98
C ARG A 61 5.54 3.38 19.48
N ALA A 62 6.01 3.83 20.63
CA ALA A 62 7.14 3.20 21.29
C ALA A 62 6.83 1.72 21.60
N ALA A 63 7.77 0.84 21.27
CA ALA A 63 7.72 -0.56 21.65
C ALA A 63 8.09 -0.71 23.14
N GLN A 64 7.49 -1.70 23.80
CA GLN A 64 7.84 -2.03 25.18
C GLN A 64 9.31 -2.47 25.31
N GLY A 65 9.96 -2.02 26.39
CA GLY A 65 11.34 -2.37 26.73
C GLY A 65 12.38 -1.69 25.84
N GLY A 66 12.07 -0.53 25.24
CA GLY A 66 13.04 0.24 24.45
C GLY A 66 13.45 -0.42 23.13
N ARG A 67 12.67 -1.38 22.61
CA ARG A 67 12.98 -2.18 21.42
C ARG A 67 12.72 -1.46 20.08
N GLY A 68 12.55 -0.14 20.11
CA GLY A 68 12.25 0.69 18.93
C GLY A 68 10.77 1.07 18.82
N THR A 69 10.25 1.09 17.60
CA THR A 69 8.92 1.63 17.27
C THR A 69 8.04 0.56 16.65
N VAL A 70 6.82 0.43 17.15
CA VAL A 70 5.73 -0.33 16.51
C VAL A 70 5.03 0.58 15.52
N VAL A 71 5.04 0.19 14.25
CA VAL A 71 4.33 0.87 13.17
C VAL A 71 3.09 0.06 12.82
N THR A 72 1.93 0.70 12.86
CA THR A 72 0.64 0.11 12.49
C THR A 72 0.13 0.79 11.23
N LEU A 73 -0.11 0.02 10.18
CA LEU A 73 -0.78 0.47 8.96
C LEU A 73 -2.24 0.00 8.99
N ARG A 74 -3.17 0.92 8.75
CA ARG A 74 -4.58 0.64 8.48
C ARG A 74 -4.94 1.21 7.13
N VAL A 75 -5.56 0.38 6.29
CA VAL A 75 -6.01 0.77 4.96
C VAL A 75 -7.46 0.35 4.80
N ARG A 76 -8.30 1.28 4.32
CA ARG A 76 -9.68 1.01 3.95
C ARG A 76 -9.73 0.83 2.45
N PHE A 77 -10.08 -0.39 2.04
CA PHE A 77 -10.33 -0.73 0.64
C PHE A 77 -11.82 -0.70 0.37
N ASP A 78 -12.23 -0.02 -0.69
CA ASP A 78 -13.62 0.07 -1.13
C ASP A 78 -13.68 -0.15 -2.64
N PRO A 79 -13.72 -1.42 -3.11
CA PRO A 79 -13.72 -1.71 -4.53
C PRO A 79 -15.01 -1.18 -5.18
N PRO A 80 -14.91 -0.46 -6.31
CA PRO A 80 -16.08 0.13 -6.97
C PRO A 80 -17.08 -0.95 -7.40
N GLY A 81 -18.38 -0.65 -7.34
CA GLY A 81 -19.44 -1.54 -7.82
C GLY A 81 -19.85 -2.68 -6.88
N GLY A 82 -19.44 -2.65 -5.61
CA GLY A 82 -19.86 -3.67 -4.63
C GLY A 82 -19.23 -5.05 -4.88
N MET A 83 -18.08 -5.09 -5.55
CA MET A 83 -17.34 -6.32 -5.81
C MET A 83 -16.86 -6.95 -4.49
N LEU A 84 -17.52 -8.02 -4.05
CA LEU A 84 -17.13 -8.81 -2.89
C LEU A 84 -16.51 -10.15 -3.32
N GLY A 85 -15.57 -10.69 -2.53
CA GLY A 85 -15.03 -12.03 -2.71
C GLY A 85 -14.10 -12.21 -3.92
N ASP A 86 -14.34 -13.26 -4.71
CA ASP A 86 -13.48 -13.72 -5.81
C ASP A 86 -13.27 -12.67 -6.92
N VAL A 87 -14.22 -11.75 -7.11
CA VAL A 87 -14.11 -10.67 -8.09
C VAL A 87 -13.07 -9.64 -7.67
N ALA A 88 -13.05 -9.28 -6.37
CA ALA A 88 -12.00 -8.44 -5.82
C ALA A 88 -10.65 -9.18 -5.81
N ALA A 89 -10.63 -10.50 -5.53
CA ALA A 89 -9.41 -11.29 -5.63
C ALA A 89 -8.84 -11.28 -7.06
N ARG A 90 -9.67 -11.46 -8.09
CA ARG A 90 -9.27 -11.33 -9.51
C ARG A 90 -8.78 -9.93 -9.86
N PHE A 91 -9.31 -8.90 -9.20
CA PHE A 91 -8.84 -7.53 -9.40
C PHE A 91 -7.39 -7.34 -8.94
N PHE A 92 -6.96 -8.07 -7.92
CA PHE A 92 -5.61 -8.01 -7.35
C PHE A 92 -4.72 -9.20 -7.75
N ASP A 93 -4.98 -9.84 -8.90
CA ASP A 93 -4.25 -11.05 -9.34
C ASP A 93 -4.19 -12.18 -8.28
N GLY A 94 -5.26 -12.33 -7.50
CA GLY A 94 -5.37 -13.30 -6.41
C GLY A 94 -4.71 -12.87 -5.10
N VAL A 95 -4.11 -11.68 -5.03
CA VAL A 95 -3.48 -11.16 -3.80
C VAL A 95 -4.51 -10.47 -2.91
N VAL A 96 -4.69 -10.96 -1.70
CA VAL A 96 -5.62 -10.37 -0.73
C VAL A 96 -5.07 -9.03 -0.21
N PRO A 97 -5.89 -7.98 -0.03
CA PRO A 97 -5.43 -6.66 0.44
C PRO A 97 -4.59 -6.68 1.72
N LYS A 98 -4.86 -7.63 2.62
CA LYS A 98 -4.07 -7.85 3.85
C LYS A 98 -2.62 -8.22 3.56
N GLU A 99 -2.38 -9.07 2.55
CA GLU A 99 -1.02 -9.48 2.16
C GLU A 99 -0.25 -8.31 1.56
N LEU A 100 -0.91 -7.45 0.79
CA LEU A 100 -0.31 -6.22 0.27
C LEU A 100 0.10 -5.28 1.41
N ALA A 101 -0.77 -5.08 2.41
CA ALA A 101 -0.46 -4.26 3.58
C ALA A 101 0.70 -4.85 4.41
N SER A 102 0.72 -6.18 4.61
CA SER A 102 1.81 -6.88 5.29
C SER A 102 3.14 -6.70 4.58
N LYS A 103 3.15 -6.87 3.25
CA LYS A 103 4.33 -6.68 2.41
C LYS A 103 4.82 -5.23 2.40
N ALA A 104 3.91 -4.26 2.38
CA ALA A 104 4.26 -2.85 2.51
C ALA A 104 4.94 -2.56 3.85
N LEU A 105 4.42 -3.08 4.97
CA LEU A 105 5.06 -2.95 6.29
C LEU A 105 6.43 -3.64 6.34
N HIS A 106 6.59 -4.78 5.68
CA HIS A 106 7.88 -5.48 5.59
C HIS A 106 8.93 -4.65 4.83
N TYR A 107 8.55 -4.08 3.69
CA TYR A 107 9.43 -3.20 2.91
C TYR A 107 9.73 -1.90 3.65
N PHE A 108 8.74 -1.29 4.30
CA PHE A 108 8.95 -0.13 5.15
C PHE A 108 9.96 -0.42 6.26
N LYS A 109 9.78 -1.54 6.99
CA LYS A 109 10.71 -1.95 8.05
C LYS A 109 12.13 -2.12 7.50
N SER A 110 12.28 -2.79 6.36
CA SER A 110 13.60 -3.03 5.77
C SER A 110 14.26 -1.71 5.37
N LEU A 111 13.53 -0.85 4.65
CA LEU A 111 14.02 0.46 4.21
C LEU A 111 14.48 1.33 5.39
N VAL A 112 13.70 1.40 6.46
CA VAL A 112 14.05 2.23 7.63
C VAL A 112 15.22 1.66 8.42
N LEU A 113 15.37 0.33 8.50
CA LEU A 113 16.43 -0.30 9.28
C LEU A 113 17.75 -0.45 8.52
N THR A 114 17.70 -0.65 7.20
CA THR A 114 18.89 -0.97 6.39
C THR A 114 19.15 0.03 5.27
N GLY A 115 18.21 0.93 4.98
CA GLY A 115 18.29 1.84 3.83
C GLY A 115 17.91 1.20 2.49
N GLU A 116 17.49 -0.07 2.48
CA GLU A 116 17.25 -0.84 1.25
C GLU A 116 15.91 -1.59 1.27
N VAL A 117 15.30 -1.74 0.10
CA VAL A 117 14.14 -2.63 -0.11
C VAL A 117 14.63 -3.97 -0.65
N PRO A 118 14.31 -5.10 -0.01
CA PRO A 118 14.70 -6.42 -0.50
C PRO A 118 14.17 -6.67 -1.92
N THR A 119 15.07 -6.96 -2.86
CA THR A 119 14.74 -7.32 -4.25
C THR A 119 15.39 -8.64 -4.67
N THR A 120 14.71 -9.37 -5.54
CA THR A 120 15.21 -10.59 -6.20
C THR A 120 15.64 -10.34 -7.64
N ASP A 121 15.58 -9.11 -8.15
CA ASP A 121 15.78 -8.81 -9.58
C ASP A 121 17.18 -9.21 -10.10
N ARG A 122 18.16 -9.33 -9.21
CA ARG A 122 19.54 -9.74 -9.52
C ARG A 122 19.92 -11.10 -8.92
N GLN A 123 18.92 -11.92 -8.57
CA GLN A 123 19.15 -13.28 -8.08
C GLN A 123 19.16 -14.27 -9.26
N PRO A 124 20.33 -14.79 -9.69
CA PRO A 124 20.41 -15.74 -10.80
C PRO A 124 19.71 -17.07 -10.51
N ALA A 125 19.39 -17.38 -9.24
CA ALA A 125 18.61 -18.54 -8.84
C ALA A 125 17.08 -18.35 -8.92
N ALA A 126 16.59 -17.14 -9.24
CA ALA A 126 15.16 -16.84 -9.38
C ALA A 126 14.60 -17.37 -10.72
N ARG A 127 14.66 -18.69 -10.93
CA ARG A 127 13.94 -19.35 -12.03
C ARG A 127 12.45 -19.03 -11.90
N ARG A 128 11.88 -18.34 -12.89
CA ARG A 128 10.45 -18.42 -13.17
C ARG A 128 10.16 -19.87 -13.51
N ASP A 129 9.36 -20.54 -12.69
CA ASP A 129 8.86 -21.86 -13.03
C ASP A 129 8.06 -21.73 -14.31
N SER A 130 8.46 -22.50 -15.33
CA SER A 130 7.88 -22.52 -16.66
C SER A 130 7.17 -23.86 -16.87
N ARG A 131 6.33 -24.23 -15.91
CA ARG A 131 5.44 -25.39 -15.98
C ARG A 131 4.00 -24.95 -15.79
#